data_AF-W7Z5V2-F1
#
_entry.id   AF-W7Z5V2-F1
#
_cell.length_a   1.000
_cell.length_b   1.000
_cell.length_c   1.000
_cell.angle_alpha   90.00
_cell.angle_beta   90.00
_cell.angle_gamma   90.00
#
_symmetry.space_group_name_H-M   'P 1'
#
loop_
_entity.id
_entity.type
_entity.pdbx_description
1 polymer ?
#
loop_
_entity_poly.entity_id
_entity_poly.type
_entity_poly.pdbx_seq_one_letter_code
_entity_poly.pdbx_strand_id
1 'polypeptide(L)'
;MRVKRYLVDTMPEAMLQIRNDLGIDAVILSTKETKIGGFLGMFQQKKIEVIAAIESEEQSESSVKSQQAAPVMKYASIPQRAVPNAYKKTAELTSAMKVERPEVAVTTEKPSLVRMM
;
A
#
# COMPACT_ATOMS: atom_id res chain seq x y z
N MET A 1 25.28 9.56 -3.70
CA MET A 1 24.44 8.44 -3.22
C MET A 1 24.95 7.92 -1.88
N ARG A 2 24.11 7.80 -0.85
CA ARG A 2 24.42 7.11 0.42
C ARG A 2 23.45 5.93 0.59
N VAL A 3 23.95 4.73 0.90
CA VAL A 3 23.13 3.51 1.10
C VAL A 3 23.40 2.95 2.49
N LYS A 4 22.34 2.58 3.21
CA LYS A 4 22.45 1.93 4.52
C LYS A 4 21.45 0.79 4.66
N ARG A 5 21.90 -0.26 5.36
CA ARG A 5 21.10 -1.42 5.72
C ARG A 5 20.65 -1.33 7.17
N TYR A 6 19.38 -1.62 7.41
CA TYR A 6 18.74 -1.67 8.71
C TYR A 6 18.20 -3.07 8.99
N LEU A 7 18.41 -3.56 10.21
CA LEU A 7 17.86 -4.82 10.69
C LEU A 7 16.93 -4.50 11.85
N VAL A 8 15.62 -4.64 11.61
CA VAL A 8 14.58 -4.21 12.54
C VAL A 8 13.57 -5.32 12.81
N ASP A 9 12.77 -5.17 13.86
CA ASP A 9 11.66 -6.09 14.14
C ASP A 9 10.44 -5.79 13.28
N THR A 10 10.18 -4.50 13.04
CA THR A 10 8.97 -4.05 12.34
C THR A 10 9.30 -2.96 11.32
N MET A 11 8.51 -2.87 10.24
CA MET A 11 8.70 -1.84 9.21
C MET A 11 8.59 -0.38 9.76
N PRO A 12 7.65 -0.05 10.68
CA PRO A 12 7.58 1.29 11.26
C PRO A 12 8.87 1.71 11.97
N GLU A 13 9.54 0.76 12.63
CA GLU A 13 10.83 0.99 13.27
C GLU A 13 11.92 1.30 12.23
N ALA A 14 11.97 0.57 11.12
CA ALA A 14 12.87 0.88 10.00
C ALA A 14 12.64 2.29 9.46
N MET A 15 11.38 2.70 9.26
CA MET A 15 11.07 4.03 8.78
C MET A 15 11.58 5.13 9.71
N LEU A 16 11.50 4.92 11.04
CA LEU A 16 12.03 5.85 12.02
C LEU A 16 13.56 5.95 11.92
N GLN A 17 14.26 4.82 11.88
CA GLN A 17 15.72 4.79 11.76
C GLN A 17 16.21 5.40 10.44
N ILE A 18 15.55 5.07 9.32
CA ILE A 18 15.89 5.60 7.98
C ILE A 18 15.77 7.13 7.98
N ARG A 19 14.67 7.67 8.52
CA ARG A 19 14.46 9.12 8.58
C ARG A 19 15.49 9.83 9.45
N ASN A 20 15.86 9.23 10.58
CA ASN A 20 16.87 9.79 11.48
C ASN A 20 18.27 9.77 10.86
N ASP A 21 18.62 8.72 10.10
CA ASP A 21 19.98 8.50 9.61
C ASP A 21 20.25 9.07 8.20
N LEU A 22 19.27 8.99 7.31
CA LEU A 22 19.37 9.38 5.90
C LEU A 22 18.49 10.59 5.55
N GLY A 23 17.45 10.87 6.33
CA GLY A 23 16.51 11.97 6.09
C GLY A 23 15.17 11.49 5.51
N ILE A 24 14.28 12.45 5.31
CA ILE A 24 12.92 12.20 4.77
C ILE A 24 12.93 11.79 3.29
N ASP A 25 13.97 12.16 2.56
CA ASP A 25 14.09 11.94 1.11
C ASP A 25 14.69 10.56 0.75
N ALA A 26 14.92 9.71 1.75
CA ALA A 26 15.47 8.39 1.55
C ALA A 26 14.45 7.44 0.87
N VAL A 27 14.92 6.71 -0.13
CA VAL A 27 14.15 5.71 -0.89
C VAL A 27 14.55 4.30 -0.47
N ILE A 28 13.56 3.44 -0.25
CA ILE A 28 13.80 2.03 0.05
C ILE A 28 14.10 1.28 -1.26
N LEU A 29 15.27 0.66 -1.33
CA LEU A 29 15.71 -0.15 -2.46
C LEU A 29 15.18 -1.59 -2.39
N SER A 30 15.23 -2.19 -1.21
CA SER A 30 14.83 -3.58 -1.02
C SER A 30 14.45 -3.88 0.41
N THR A 31 13.52 -4.81 0.57
CA THR A 31 13.08 -5.34 1.86
C THR A 31 13.08 -6.86 1.79
N LYS A 32 13.58 -7.50 2.84
CA LYS A 32 13.58 -8.96 2.95
C LYS A 32 13.46 -9.38 4.42
N GLU A 33 12.75 -10.47 4.68
CA GLU A 33 12.77 -11.12 5.98
C GLU A 33 14.03 -11.98 6.15
N THR A 34 14.78 -11.75 7.23
CA THR A 34 16.01 -12.47 7.57
C THR A 34 15.89 -13.03 8.98
N LYS A 35 16.29 -14.29 9.16
CA LYS A 35 16.34 -14.94 10.47
C LYS A 35 17.75 -14.81 11.04
N ILE A 36 17.88 -14.24 12.23
CA ILE A 36 19.18 -13.98 12.87
C ILE A 36 19.26 -14.73 14.20
N GLY A 37 20.41 -15.38 14.45
CA GLY A 37 20.73 -16.02 15.72
C GLY A 37 20.77 -17.55 15.70
N GLY A 38 21.01 -18.13 16.88
CA GLY A 38 21.11 -19.57 17.11
C GLY A 38 22.48 -20.19 16.75
N PHE A 39 22.99 -21.06 17.62
CA PHE A 39 24.26 -21.79 17.40
C PHE A 39 24.07 -23.08 16.56
N LEU A 40 22.84 -23.56 16.41
CA LEU A 40 22.48 -24.74 15.60
C LEU A 40 21.08 -24.60 14.98
N GLY A 41 20.66 -23.37 14.68
CA GLY A 41 19.32 -23.08 14.15
C GLY A 41 18.17 -23.07 15.15
N MET A 42 18.40 -23.41 16.43
CA MET A 42 17.35 -23.58 17.46
C MET A 42 16.82 -22.30 18.13
N PHE A 43 17.36 -21.11 17.83
CA PHE A 43 16.90 -19.83 18.44
C PHE A 43 16.97 -18.67 17.46
N GLN A 44 16.48 -18.91 16.24
CA GLN A 44 16.43 -17.89 15.20
C GLN A 44 15.29 -16.91 15.46
N GLN A 45 15.60 -15.62 15.51
CA GLN A 45 14.61 -14.54 15.57
C GLN A 45 14.33 -14.01 14.16
N LYS A 46 13.07 -13.77 13.83
CA LYS A 46 12.68 -13.14 12.56
C LYS A 46 12.97 -11.64 12.65
N LYS A 47 13.69 -11.11 11.67
CA LYS A 47 13.98 -9.69 11.50
C LYS A 47 13.66 -9.28 10.07
N ILE A 48 13.54 -7.98 9.83
CA ILE A 48 13.35 -7.39 8.50
C ILE A 48 14.62 -6.63 8.16
N GLU A 49 15.23 -6.99 7.04
CA GLU A 49 16.34 -6.29 6.41
C GLU A 49 15.76 -5.25 5.45
N VAL A 50 16.04 -3.98 5.71
CA VAL A 50 15.62 -2.86 4.86
C VAL A 50 16.87 -2.16 4.34
N ILE A 51 17.00 -2.08 3.02
CA ILE A 51 18.07 -1.36 2.35
C ILE A 51 17.48 -0.05 1.84
N ALA A 52 18.01 1.07 2.29
CA ALA A 52 17.56 2.40 1.88
C ALA A 52 18.73 3.26 1.38
N ALA A 53 18.44 4.15 0.45
CA ALA A 53 19.41 5.03 -0.17
C ALA A 53 18.87 6.45 -0.31
N ILE A 54 19.77 7.44 -0.26
CA ILE A 54 19.51 8.81 -0.70
C ILE A 54 20.37 9.09 -1.93
N GLU A 55 19.71 9.47 -3.01
CA GLU A 55 20.33 9.90 -4.25
C GLU A 55 20.66 11.39 -4.15
N SER A 56 21.87 11.76 -4.55
CA SER A 56 22.23 13.17 -4.79
C SER A 56 22.02 13.34 -6.28
N GLU A 57 21.39 14.44 -6.72
CA GLU A 57 20.78 14.64 -8.07
C GLU A 57 21.74 14.53 -9.29
N GLU A 58 22.92 13.94 -9.14
CA GLU A 58 23.98 13.92 -10.15
C GLU A 58 24.07 12.62 -10.97
N GLN A 59 23.16 11.64 -10.83
CA GLN A 59 23.20 10.47 -11.72
C GLN A 59 21.86 9.75 -11.91
N SER A 60 21.02 10.35 -12.77
CA SER A 60 20.22 9.66 -13.81
C SER A 60 19.59 8.29 -13.49
N GLU A 61 18.26 8.31 -13.34
CA GLU A 61 17.31 7.43 -14.03
C GLU A 61 17.78 5.99 -14.34
N SER A 62 17.70 5.06 -13.39
CA SER A 62 17.38 3.66 -13.72
C SER A 62 17.30 2.78 -12.47
N SER A 63 16.09 2.52 -11.99
CA SER A 63 15.59 1.16 -11.69
C SER A 63 14.21 1.22 -11.05
N VAL A 64 13.23 1.56 -11.87
CA VAL A 64 11.85 1.11 -11.64
C VAL A 64 11.83 -0.41 -11.75
N LYS A 65 12.01 -1.10 -10.61
CA LYS A 65 11.54 -2.47 -10.45
C LYS A 65 11.04 -2.73 -9.04
N SER A 66 10.13 -1.87 -8.59
CA SER A 66 9.17 -2.23 -7.56
C SER A 66 8.11 -3.15 -8.17
N GLN A 67 8.52 -4.40 -8.43
CA GLN A 67 7.59 -5.51 -8.59
C GLN A 67 6.92 -5.78 -7.25
N GLN A 68 5.86 -5.03 -6.95
CA GLN A 68 4.84 -5.40 -5.97
C GLN A 68 3.61 -4.50 -6.14
N ALA A 69 3.11 -4.42 -7.38
CA ALA A 69 1.66 -4.34 -7.55
C ALA A 69 1.16 -5.78 -7.35
N ALA A 70 0.34 -6.00 -6.31
CA ALA A 70 -0.46 -7.22 -6.22
C ALA A 70 -1.10 -7.48 -7.59
N PRO A 71 -1.21 -8.74 -8.05
CA PRO A 71 -1.96 -9.01 -9.26
C PRO A 71 -3.39 -8.55 -9.01
N VAL A 72 -3.76 -7.38 -9.54
CA VAL A 72 -5.15 -7.12 -9.86
C VAL A 72 -5.48 -8.20 -10.87
N MET A 73 -6.03 -9.32 -10.38
CA MET A 73 -6.68 -10.29 -11.24
C MET A 73 -7.65 -9.46 -12.06
N LYS A 74 -7.29 -9.22 -13.33
CA LYS A 74 -8.24 -8.78 -14.33
C LYS A 74 -9.29 -9.86 -14.27
N TYR A 75 -10.42 -9.58 -13.64
CA TYR A 75 -11.54 -10.50 -13.59
C TYR A 75 -11.77 -10.92 -15.03
N ALA A 76 -11.36 -12.16 -15.36
CA ALA A 76 -11.64 -12.72 -16.66
C ALA A 76 -13.15 -12.57 -16.79
N SER A 77 -13.60 -11.79 -17.76
CA SER A 77 -15.01 -11.51 -17.96
C SER A 77 -15.71 -12.85 -18.10
N ILE A 78 -16.35 -13.31 -17.02
CA ILE A 78 -17.00 -14.61 -17.00
C ILE A 78 -18.12 -14.47 -18.03
N PRO A 79 -18.12 -15.27 -19.12
CA PRO A 79 -19.20 -15.18 -20.08
C PRO A 79 -20.51 -15.48 -19.34
N GLN A 80 -21.45 -14.53 -19.34
CA GLN A 80 -22.74 -14.63 -18.63
C GLN A 80 -23.60 -15.84 -19.05
N ARG A 81 -23.14 -16.59 -20.06
CA ARG A 81 -23.72 -17.86 -20.50
C ARG A 81 -23.34 -19.05 -19.62
N ALA A 82 -22.24 -18.98 -18.86
CA ALA A 82 -21.74 -20.07 -18.01
C ALA A 82 -22.25 -20.02 -16.56
N VAL A 83 -22.98 -18.96 -16.17
CA VAL A 83 -23.59 -18.87 -14.83
C VAL A 83 -24.96 -19.56 -14.82
N PRO A 84 -25.19 -20.55 -13.93
CA PRO A 84 -26.51 -21.16 -13.75
C PRO A 84 -27.56 -20.11 -13.42
N ASN A 85 -28.78 -20.26 -13.94
CA ASN A 85 -29.87 -19.29 -13.75
C ASN A 85 -30.20 -18.98 -12.28
N ALA A 86 -29.88 -19.89 -11.35
CA ALA A 86 -30.03 -19.68 -9.91
C ALA A 86 -29.22 -18.47 -9.40
N TYR A 87 -28.02 -18.23 -9.94
CA TYR A 87 -27.17 -17.10 -9.54
C TYR A 87 -27.60 -15.76 -10.17
N LYS A 88 -28.27 -15.79 -11.32
CA LYS A 88 -28.75 -14.56 -11.98
C LYS A 88 -29.86 -13.91 -11.18
N LYS A 89 -30.81 -14.72 -10.68
CA LYS A 89 -31.97 -14.23 -9.94
C LYS A 89 -31.59 -13.53 -8.62
N THR A 90 -30.56 -14.01 -7.93
CA THR A 90 -30.07 -13.38 -6.69
C THR A 90 -29.34 -12.07 -6.99
N ALA A 91 -28.50 -12.04 -8.03
CA ALA A 91 -27.85 -10.82 -8.48
C ALA A 91 -28.86 -9.74 -8.87
N GLU A 92 -29.91 -10.09 -9.62
CA GLU A 92 -31.00 -9.19 -10.03
C GLU A 92 -31.83 -8.69 -8.84
N LEU A 93 -32.13 -9.54 -7.85
CA LEU A 93 -32.83 -9.13 -6.63
C LEU A 93 -32.00 -8.15 -5.79
N THR A 94 -30.68 -8.39 -5.69
CA THR A 94 -29.78 -7.50 -4.95
C THR A 94 -29.52 -6.16 -5.66
N SER A 95 -29.50 -6.14 -7.00
CA SER A 95 -29.36 -4.90 -7.76
C SER A 95 -30.67 -4.11 -7.81
N ALA A 96 -31.83 -4.79 -7.81
CA ALA A 96 -33.13 -4.17 -7.63
C ALA A 96 -33.39 -3.65 -6.20
N MET A 97 -32.73 -4.22 -5.18
CA MET A 97 -32.75 -3.71 -3.79
C MET A 97 -31.78 -2.56 -3.54
N LYS A 98 -31.20 -1.95 -4.59
CA LYS A 98 -30.47 -0.67 -4.45
C LYS A 98 -31.46 0.50 -4.43
N VAL A 99 -32.28 0.55 -3.38
CA VAL A 99 -33.10 1.71 -3.00
C VAL A 99 -32.47 2.35 -1.76
N GLU A 100 -32.27 3.66 -1.88
CA GLU A 100 -31.93 4.65 -0.84
C GLU A 100 -30.61 4.48 -0.07
N ARG A 101 -29.58 5.15 -0.58
CA ARG A 101 -28.62 5.83 0.31
C ARG A 101 -29.38 6.94 1.03
N PRO A 102 -29.42 7.01 2.38
CA PRO A 102 -29.63 8.30 3.01
C PRO A 102 -28.46 9.19 2.60
N GLU A 103 -28.81 10.30 1.94
CA GLU A 103 -27.96 11.46 1.74
C GLU A 103 -27.49 11.96 3.11
N VAL A 104 -26.34 11.46 3.57
CA VAL A 104 -25.65 12.06 4.71
C VAL A 104 -25.04 13.35 4.17
N ALA A 105 -25.78 14.44 4.36
CA ALA A 105 -25.35 15.79 4.09
C ALA A 105 -23.97 16.03 4.74
N VAL A 106 -22.95 16.10 3.91
CA VAL A 106 -21.64 16.62 4.28
C VAL A 106 -21.80 18.13 4.39
N THR A 107 -22.09 18.61 5.59
CA THR A 107 -21.96 20.03 5.92
C THR A 107 -20.47 20.35 5.93
N THR A 108 -20.00 20.99 4.87
CA THR A 108 -18.77 21.79 4.91
C THR A 108 -18.97 23.01 4.01
N GLU A 109 -19.41 24.06 4.70
CA GLU A 109 -19.09 25.48 4.53
C GLU A 109 -18.70 26.00 3.13
N LYS A 110 -19.48 26.98 2.66
CA LYS A 110 -19.06 27.94 1.62
C LYS A 110 -19.28 29.36 2.16
N PRO A 111 -18.22 30.18 2.32
CA PRO A 111 -18.36 31.57 2.70
C PRO A 111 -18.66 32.40 1.44
N SER A 112 -19.85 32.97 1.35
CA SER A 112 -20.15 34.05 0.41
C SER A 112 -21.30 34.89 0.98
N LEU A 113 -21.01 36.05 1.57
CA LEU A 113 -20.92 37.35 0.89
C LEU A 113 -22.25 38.12 1.01
N VAL A 114 -22.25 39.06 1.98
CA VAL A 114 -22.74 40.46 1.87
C VAL A 114 -24.24 40.69 1.62
N ARG A 115 -24.89 41.42 2.55
CA ARG A 115 -25.36 42.83 2.41
C ARG A 115 -26.66 43.09 3.22
N MET A 116 -26.68 44.23 3.92
CA MET A 116 -27.82 45.15 4.22
C MET A 116 -29.16 44.54 4.67
N MET A 117 -29.76 44.96 5.78
CA MET A 117 -30.24 46.31 6.12
C MET A 117 -30.40 46.44 7.63
#